data_AF-A0A951RGM5-F1
#
_entry.id   AF-A0A951RGM5-F1
#
_cell.length_a   1.000
_cell.length_b   1.000
_cell.length_c   1.000
_cell.angle_alpha   90.00
_cell.angle_beta   90.00
_cell.angle_gamma   90.00
#
_symmetry.space_group_name_H-M   'P 1'
#
loop_
_entity.id
_entity.type
_entity.pdbx_description
1 polymer ?
#
loop_
_entity_poly.entity_id
_entity_poly.type
_entity_poly.pdbx_seq_one_letter_code
_entity_poly.pdbx_strand_id
1 'polypeptide(L)'
;NELMKLPGVGRKTANVIASVVYDKPALAVDTHVFRVSARIGLTTNAKTPLETEKQLLKHIPTHQVAIAHHWLILHGRYVCQARRPKCEECPLTKACKFFQKK
;
A
#
# COMPACT_ATOMS: atom_id res chain seq x y z
N ASN A 1 -8.65 29.40 -17.54
CA ASN A 1 -8.87 28.53 -18.70
C ASN A 1 -7.78 28.84 -19.75
N GLU A 2 -6.50 28.63 -19.43
CA GLU A 2 -5.36 29.15 -20.23
C GLU A 2 -4.11 28.25 -20.22
N LEU A 3 -4.26 26.92 -20.34
CA LEU A 3 -3.12 25.99 -20.44
C LEU A 3 -3.21 25.06 -21.66
N MET A 4 -3.70 25.58 -22.79
CA MET A 4 -3.80 24.86 -24.07
C MET A 4 -3.19 25.66 -25.25
N LYS A 5 -1.98 26.20 -25.12
CA LYS A 5 -1.31 26.93 -26.23
C LYS A 5 0.22 26.80 -26.26
N LEU A 6 0.78 25.59 -26.39
CA LEU A 6 2.17 25.45 -26.82
C LEU A 6 2.32 24.34 -27.90
N PRO A 7 2.77 24.67 -29.12
CA PRO A 7 3.06 23.71 -30.18
C PRO A 7 4.51 23.22 -30.11
N GLY A 8 4.75 21.92 -30.37
CA GLY A 8 6.10 21.38 -30.60
C GLY A 8 6.70 20.50 -29.50
N VAL A 9 6.05 20.36 -28.34
CA VAL A 9 6.36 19.30 -27.37
C VAL A 9 5.17 18.35 -27.35
N GLY A 10 5.32 17.17 -27.96
CA GLY A 10 4.25 16.18 -28.00
C GLY A 10 3.78 15.82 -26.58
N ARG A 11 2.46 15.58 -26.41
CA ARG A 11 1.83 15.08 -25.17
C ARG A 11 2.64 13.98 -24.46
N LYS A 12 3.41 13.20 -25.21
CA LYS A 12 4.31 12.14 -24.71
C LYS A 12 5.36 12.65 -23.71
N THR A 13 6.06 13.75 -23.99
CA THR A 13 7.17 14.20 -23.14
C THR A 13 6.67 14.88 -21.86
N ALA A 14 5.57 15.64 -21.96
CA ALA A 14 4.91 16.23 -20.79
C ALA A 14 4.30 15.15 -19.87
N ASN A 15 3.74 14.08 -20.42
CA ASN A 15 3.26 12.94 -19.62
C ASN A 15 4.39 12.11 -19.02
N VAL A 16 5.56 12.01 -19.67
CA VAL A 16 6.73 11.33 -19.07
C VAL A 16 7.28 12.15 -17.89
N ILE A 17 7.38 13.48 -18.01
CA ILE A 17 7.81 14.33 -16.89
C ILE A 17 6.74 14.34 -15.78
N ALA A 18 5.45 14.41 -16.11
CA ALA A 18 4.39 14.23 -15.13
C ALA A 18 4.45 12.82 -14.49
N SER A 19 4.75 11.76 -15.24
CA SER A 19 4.91 10.40 -14.71
C SER A 19 6.11 10.26 -13.78
N VAL A 20 7.17 11.05 -13.97
CA VAL A 20 8.36 11.11 -13.10
C VAL A 20 8.16 12.09 -11.94
N VAL A 21 7.24 13.05 -12.03
CA VAL A 21 6.87 13.99 -10.95
C VAL A 21 5.70 13.44 -10.10
N TYR A 22 4.89 12.53 -10.65
CA TYR A 22 3.97 11.64 -9.94
C TYR A 22 4.69 10.41 -9.36
N ASP A 23 6.01 10.50 -9.16
CA ASP A 23 6.86 9.76 -8.21
C ASP A 23 6.39 9.92 -6.74
N LYS A 24 5.08 10.04 -6.54
CA LYS A 24 4.44 9.73 -5.29
C LYS A 24 4.60 8.23 -5.15
N PRO A 25 5.20 7.75 -4.05
CA PRO A 25 5.17 6.34 -3.74
C PRO A 25 3.70 5.96 -3.53
N ALA A 26 3.08 5.45 -4.59
CA ALA A 26 1.72 4.96 -4.54
C ALA A 26 1.82 3.48 -4.14
N LEU A 27 1.35 3.16 -2.94
CA LEU A 27 1.34 1.79 -2.48
C LEU A 27 0.10 1.13 -3.07
N ALA A 28 0.28 0.27 -4.08
CA ALA A 28 -0.84 -0.48 -4.64
C ALA A 28 -1.47 -1.36 -3.54
N VAL A 29 -2.72 -1.07 -3.15
CA VAL A 29 -3.42 -1.85 -2.13
C VAL A 29 -4.23 -2.95 -2.81
N ASP A 30 -3.70 -4.18 -2.78
CA ASP A 30 -4.43 -5.37 -3.21
C ASP A 30 -5.22 -6.01 -2.04
N THR A 31 -5.89 -7.13 -2.30
CA THR A 31 -6.68 -7.85 -1.28
C THR A 31 -5.84 -8.44 -0.14
N HIS A 32 -4.55 -8.72 -0.38
CA HIS A 32 -3.62 -9.20 0.65
C HIS A 32 -3.19 -8.04 1.54
N VAL A 33 -2.66 -6.97 0.96
CA VAL A 33 -2.23 -5.73 1.63
C VAL A 33 -3.36 -5.15 2.47
N PHE A 34 -4.57 -5.04 1.90
CA PHE A 34 -5.74 -4.51 2.60
C PHE A 34 -6.05 -5.33 3.86
N ARG A 35 -6.14 -6.66 3.71
CA ARG A 35 -6.45 -7.58 4.82
C ARG A 35 -5.35 -7.60 5.88
N VAL A 36 -4.10 -7.71 5.46
CA VAL A 36 -2.94 -7.82 6.35
C VAL A 36 -2.78 -6.54 7.15
N SER A 37 -2.86 -5.39 6.50
CA SER A 37 -2.76 -4.08 7.15
C SER A 37 -3.85 -3.88 8.20
N ALA A 38 -5.09 -4.26 7.87
CA ALA A 38 -6.21 -4.19 8.81
C ALA A 38 -6.06 -5.16 10.00
N ARG A 39 -5.60 -6.40 9.76
CA ARG A 39 -5.42 -7.42 10.82
C ARG A 39 -4.28 -7.10 11.77
N ILE A 40 -3.13 -6.72 11.24
CA ILE A 40 -1.98 -6.32 12.06
C ILE A 40 -2.34 -5.05 12.84
N GLY A 41 -3.15 -4.17 12.23
CA GLY A 41 -3.53 -2.89 12.81
C GLY A 41 -2.65 -1.73 12.35
N LEU A 42 -2.01 -1.88 11.17
CA LEU A 42 -1.30 -0.81 10.46
C LEU A 42 -2.27 0.24 9.93
N THR A 43 -3.52 -0.15 9.66
CA THR A 43 -4.62 0.77 9.34
C THR A 43 -5.67 0.75 10.45
N THR A 44 -6.37 1.87 10.60
CA THR A 44 -7.46 2.05 11.55
C THR A 44 -8.74 2.35 10.79
N ASN A 45 -9.70 1.42 10.84
CA ASN A 45 -11.03 1.53 10.25
C ASN A 45 -11.07 1.94 8.77
N ALA A 46 -10.04 1.60 8.00
CA ALA A 46 -10.02 1.86 6.57
C ALA A 46 -11.06 0.98 5.86
N LYS A 47 -11.99 1.62 5.14
CA LYS A 47 -13.07 0.96 4.40
C LYS A 47 -12.73 0.79 2.92
N THR A 48 -11.79 1.59 2.41
CA THR A 48 -11.39 1.58 1.00
C THR A 48 -9.90 1.31 0.83
N PRO A 49 -9.48 0.78 -0.33
CA PRO A 49 -8.07 0.65 -0.68
C PRO A 49 -7.34 2.00 -0.63
N LEU A 50 -7.99 3.08 -1.09
CA LEU A 50 -7.43 4.44 -1.08
C LEU A 50 -7.18 4.95 0.35
N GLU A 51 -8.09 4.69 1.29
CA GLU A 51 -7.87 5.03 2.71
C GLU A 51 -6.72 4.23 3.30
N THR A 52 -6.64 2.94 2.95
CA THR A 52 -5.55 2.06 3.41
C THR A 52 -4.21 2.57 2.90
N GLU A 53 -4.13 2.92 1.62
CA GLU A 53 -2.93 3.48 1.00
C GLU A 53 -2.49 4.76 1.73
N LYS A 54 -3.39 5.74 1.90
CA LYS A 54 -3.07 7.01 2.58
C LYS A 54 -2.56 6.80 4.00
N GLN A 55 -3.15 5.87 4.74
CA GLN A 55 -2.70 5.55 6.10
C GLN A 55 -1.34 4.86 6.10
N LEU A 56 -1.11 3.91 5.19
CA LEU A 56 0.18 3.22 5.07
C LEU A 56 1.30 4.19 4.68
N LEU A 57 1.06 5.08 3.71
CA LEU A 57 2.03 6.10 3.29
C LEU A 57 2.36 7.13 4.38
N LYS A 58 1.47 7.33 5.36
CA LYS A 58 1.73 8.19 6.52
C LYS A 58 2.76 7.56 7.48
N HIS A 59 2.82 6.24 7.54
CA HIS A 59 3.65 5.50 8.49
C HIS A 59 4.89 4.85 7.86
N ILE A 60 4.86 4.56 6.56
CA ILE A 60 5.95 3.94 5.82
C ILE A 60 6.76 5.02 5.10
N PRO A 61 8.08 5.11 5.34
CA PRO A 61 8.95 6.01 4.59
C PRO A 61 8.84 5.78 3.09
N THR A 62 8.80 6.86 2.31
CA THR A 62 8.61 6.84 0.85
C THR A 62 9.53 5.86 0.11
N HIS A 63 10.81 5.81 0.48
CA HIS A 63 11.82 4.91 -0.08
C HIS A 63 11.58 3.42 0.22
N GLN A 64 10.80 3.09 1.25
CA GLN A 64 10.48 1.71 1.63
C GLN A 64 9.13 1.25 1.09
N VAL A 65 8.32 2.14 0.51
CA VAL A 65 6.94 1.83 0.10
C VAL A 65 6.88 0.65 -0.88
N ALA A 66 7.76 0.63 -1.89
CA ALA A 66 7.83 -0.47 -2.85
C ALA A 66 8.18 -1.80 -2.18
N ILE A 67 9.12 -1.81 -1.24
CA ILE A 67 9.55 -3.02 -0.53
C ILE A 67 8.47 -3.48 0.46
N ALA A 68 7.89 -2.55 1.21
CA ALA A 68 6.83 -2.82 2.17
C ALA A 68 5.58 -3.41 1.50
N HIS A 69 5.25 -2.95 0.29
CA HIS A 69 4.19 -3.55 -0.52
C HIS A 69 4.45 -5.05 -0.75
N HIS A 70 5.65 -5.42 -1.20
CA HIS A 70 6.03 -6.82 -1.39
C HIS A 70 5.98 -7.62 -0.09
N TRP A 71 6.46 -7.07 1.03
CA TRP A 71 6.37 -7.73 2.34
C TRP A 71 4.93 -8.03 2.73
N LEU A 72 4.02 -7.07 2.59
CA LEU A 72 2.61 -7.23 2.93
C LEU A 72 1.90 -8.25 2.03
N ILE A 73 2.20 -8.24 0.73
CA ILE A 73 1.68 -9.24 -0.22
C ILE A 73 2.16 -10.64 0.14
N LEU A 74 3.47 -10.84 0.28
CA LEU A 74 4.05 -12.15 0.55
C LEU A 74 3.57 -12.68 1.89
N HIS A 75 3.52 -11.83 2.92
CA HIS A 75 2.97 -12.19 4.21
C HIS A 75 1.50 -12.58 4.12
N GLY A 76 0.68 -11.82 3.39
CA GLY A 76 -0.72 -12.12 3.18
C GLY A 76 -0.96 -13.38 2.33
N ARG A 77 -0.06 -13.73 1.43
CA ARG A 77 -0.16 -14.92 0.58
C ARG A 77 0.21 -16.19 1.33
N TYR A 78 1.30 -16.17 2.10
CA TYR A 78 1.85 -17.40 2.69
C TYR A 78 1.49 -17.60 4.17
N VAL A 79 1.39 -16.53 4.96
CA VAL A 79 1.22 -16.60 6.42
C VAL A 79 -0.18 -16.15 6.85
N CYS A 80 -0.53 -14.89 6.57
CA CYS A 80 -1.80 -14.28 6.95
C CYS A 80 -2.90 -14.55 5.90
N GLN A 81 -3.17 -15.84 5.69
CA GLN A 81 -4.17 -16.31 4.72
C GLN A 81 -5.59 -15.89 5.13
N ALA A 82 -6.48 -15.77 4.13
CA ALA A 82 -7.83 -15.23 4.35
C ALA A 82 -8.67 -16.09 5.31
N ARG A 83 -8.70 -17.41 5.11
CA ARG A 83 -9.55 -18.34 5.86
C ARG A 83 -8.90 -18.85 7.15
N ARG A 84 -7.69 -19.40 7.05
CA ARG A 84 -6.93 -19.97 8.18
C ARG A 84 -5.55 -19.32 8.26
N PRO A 85 -5.42 -18.14 8.89
CA PRO A 85 -4.12 -17.51 9.05
C PRO A 85 -3.25 -18.36 9.99
N LYS A 86 -1.98 -18.53 9.62
CA LYS A 86 -1.03 -19.31 10.41
C LYS A 86 -0.39 -18.42 11.49
N CYS A 87 -1.20 -18.02 12.47
CA CYS A 87 -0.76 -17.10 13.52
C CYS A 87 0.38 -17.71 14.37
N GLU A 88 0.38 -19.02 14.60
CA GLU A 88 1.38 -19.70 15.43
C GLU A 88 2.82 -19.56 14.90
N GLU A 89 3.00 -19.56 13.57
CA GLU A 89 4.31 -19.35 12.91
C GLU A 89 4.56 -17.87 12.54
N CYS A 90 3.63 -16.97 12.82
CA CYS A 90 3.71 -15.59 12.39
C CYS A 90 4.60 -14.76 13.33
N PRO A 91 5.70 -14.15 12.84
CA PRO A 91 6.61 -13.36 13.69
C PRO A 91 5.96 -12.06 14.19
N LEU A 92 4.87 -11.62 13.56
CA LEU A 92 4.16 -10.38 13.88
C LEU A 92 3.05 -10.58 14.91
N THR A 93 2.85 -11.79 15.45
CA THR A 93 1.79 -12.09 16.44
C THR A 93 1.80 -11.14 17.62
N LYS A 94 2.98 -10.86 18.18
CA LYS A 94 3.14 -9.95 19.33
C LYS A 94 2.63 -8.53 19.04
N ALA A 95 2.71 -8.07 17.79
CA ALA A 95 2.25 -6.73 17.37
C ALA A 95 0.88 -6.75 16.67
N CYS A 96 0.31 -7.93 16.40
CA CYS A 96 -0.89 -8.08 15.60
C CYS A 96 -2.16 -7.90 16.45
N LYS A 97 -2.90 -6.81 16.20
CA LYS A 97 -4.17 -6.53 16.91
C LYS A 97 -5.22 -7.63 16.73
N PHE A 98 -5.30 -8.25 15.55
CA PHE A 98 -6.23 -9.35 15.29
C PHE A 98 -5.92 -10.58 16.16
N PHE A 99 -4.64 -10.87 16.41
CA PHE A 99 -4.26 -12.01 17.26
C PHE A 99 -4.47 -11.69 18.74
N GLN A 100 -4.13 -10.48 19.19
CA GLN A 100 -4.32 -10.08 20.59
C GLN A 100 -5.79 -9.98 21.03
N LYS A 101 -6.71 -9.76 20.09
CA LYS A 101 -8.17 -9.75 20.35
C LYS A 101 -8.81 -11.14 20.30
N LYS A 102 -8.06 -12.16 19.87
CA LYS A 102 -8.53 -13.53 19.73
C LYS A 102 -8.32 -14.27 21.05
#